data_AF-A0A261D9U6-F1
#
_entry.id   AF-A0A261D9U6-F1
#
_cell.length_a   1.000
_cell.length_b   1.000
_cell.length_c   1.000
_cell.angle_alpha   90.00
_cell.angle_beta   90.00
_cell.angle_gamma   90.00
#
_symmetry.space_group_name_H-M   'P 1'
#
loop_
_entity.id
_entity.type
_entity.pdbx_description
1 polymer ?
#
loop_
_entity_poly.entity_id
_entity_poly.type
_entity_poly.pdbx_seq_one_letter_code
_entity_poly.pdbx_strand_id
1 'polypeptide(L)'
;MKGESINDKSRVYDSQPDLLDNIKRDSLYIAKYNIWEKELLIKELKRNTSELKDRVAPLMFKFSQLHCKKQVAQDIKVIEEQGVLIKDNKQFKTVQGYLDDLMNNKEIRPYIRGTDLDGMTRNHENHGKYIKSVFTKYQNKIETIVKLQPKYDIEQLKDKMKLEDEKGVINLLGSEWLKAFKDYVTPRRVLINKEREEAKSVNEVLQLLKKEKDFCLDMYKQYKDVVEYYSKKEQDHYFLTIANLHKEQPELLSNLARDINNVSRFKIGGIYTGDSIETDDKLVEKIKDTTQVGMLAKQLYKACQAHVLKEISPEIKELNSHAVVKINDNTYDEIDYLKYRMNDKLLAPYLKNTTVGKRLTEICRQQQHLEQQKQL
;
A
#
# COMPACT_ATOMS: atom_id res chain seq x y z
N MET A 1 20.58 14.20 -75.09
CA MET A 1 20.46 15.67 -75.05
C MET A 1 19.04 16.03 -74.64
N LYS A 2 18.89 16.80 -73.55
CA LYS A 2 17.69 17.50 -73.03
C LYS A 2 16.51 16.58 -72.66
N GLY A 3 15.86 16.65 -71.49
CA GLY A 3 15.68 17.71 -70.51
C GLY A 3 14.16 17.79 -70.21
N GLU A 4 13.77 17.36 -69.00
CA GLU A 4 12.55 17.60 -68.19
C GLU A 4 11.17 17.94 -68.80
N SER A 5 10.10 17.32 -68.26
CA SER A 5 8.89 18.02 -67.77
C SER A 5 7.96 17.10 -66.94
N ILE A 6 7.27 17.72 -66.00
CA ILE A 6 6.44 17.26 -64.87
C ILE A 6 4.96 16.97 -65.27
N ASN A 7 4.21 16.29 -64.37
CA ASN A 7 2.74 16.09 -64.27
C ASN A 7 2.12 14.98 -65.16
N ASP A 8 1.11 14.20 -64.75
CA ASP A 8 0.06 14.47 -63.76
C ASP A 8 -0.60 13.18 -63.24
N LYS A 9 -1.17 13.26 -62.03
CA LYS A 9 -2.06 12.26 -61.43
C LYS A 9 -3.51 12.62 -61.74
N SER A 10 -4.29 11.73 -62.37
CA SER A 10 -5.74 11.60 -62.12
C SER A 10 -6.20 10.24 -62.71
N ARG A 11 -6.49 9.21 -61.90
CA ARG A 11 -7.76 8.95 -61.18
C ARG A 11 -9.01 9.29 -62.00
N VAL A 12 -9.57 8.25 -62.63
CA VAL A 12 -11.02 8.15 -62.83
C VAL A 12 -11.51 7.10 -61.83
N TYR A 13 -12.15 7.60 -60.78
CA TYR A 13 -13.08 6.85 -59.95
C TYR A 13 -14.37 6.75 -60.74
N ASP A 14 -14.88 5.53 -60.93
CA ASP A 14 -16.33 5.35 -60.99
C ASP A 14 -16.74 4.00 -60.41
N SER A 15 -17.80 4.07 -59.60
CA SER A 15 -18.60 3.00 -58.99
C SER A 15 -18.03 2.22 -57.78
N GLN A 16 -18.38 2.66 -56.57
CA GLN A 16 -18.58 1.75 -55.43
C GLN A 16 -19.95 2.01 -54.75
N PRO A 17 -21.04 1.47 -55.32
CA PRO A 17 -22.33 1.34 -54.64
C PRO A 17 -22.21 0.58 -53.30
N ASP A 18 -21.25 -0.35 -53.20
CA ASP A 18 -21.10 -1.26 -52.06
C ASP A 18 -20.73 -0.59 -50.74
N LEU A 19 -20.09 0.58 -50.76
CA LEU A 19 -19.51 1.17 -49.54
C LEU A 19 -20.53 1.94 -48.69
N LEU A 20 -21.50 2.59 -49.34
CA LEU A 20 -22.63 3.22 -48.67
C LEU A 20 -23.58 2.16 -48.10
N ASP A 21 -23.72 1.04 -48.78
CA ASP A 21 -24.50 -0.09 -48.31
C ASP A 21 -23.83 -0.83 -47.15
N ASN A 22 -22.49 -0.96 -47.16
CA ASN A 22 -21.75 -1.49 -46.00
C ASN A 22 -21.88 -0.57 -44.77
N ILE A 23 -21.76 0.75 -44.93
CA ILE A 23 -21.95 1.70 -43.82
C ILE A 23 -23.39 1.67 -43.31
N LYS A 24 -24.39 1.59 -44.20
CA LYS A 24 -25.80 1.42 -43.81
C LYS A 24 -26.01 0.10 -43.06
N ARG A 25 -25.43 -1.01 -43.52
CA ARG A 25 -25.53 -2.33 -42.88
C ARG A 25 -24.90 -2.33 -41.48
N ASP A 26 -23.70 -1.78 -41.34
CA ASP A 26 -22.99 -1.64 -40.06
C ASP A 26 -23.81 -0.75 -39.09
N SER A 27 -24.36 0.35 -39.60
CA SER A 27 -25.20 1.27 -38.82
C SER A 27 -26.54 0.65 -38.42
N LEU A 28 -27.14 -0.20 -39.27
CA LEU A 28 -28.37 -0.94 -38.99
C LEU A 28 -28.14 -2.05 -37.94
N TYR A 29 -27.00 -2.74 -37.99
CA TYR A 29 -26.63 -3.75 -37.00
C TYR A 29 -26.43 -3.13 -35.61
N ILE A 30 -25.76 -1.98 -35.54
CA ILE A 30 -25.61 -1.18 -34.31
C ILE A 30 -26.98 -0.64 -33.84
N ALA A 31 -27.83 -0.17 -34.77
CA ALA A 31 -29.16 0.35 -34.47
C ALA A 31 -30.14 -0.71 -33.92
N LYS A 32 -29.92 -2.00 -34.18
CA LYS A 32 -30.73 -3.10 -33.66
C LYS A 32 -30.48 -3.34 -32.15
N TYR A 33 -29.43 -2.76 -31.56
CA TYR A 33 -28.97 -3.09 -30.20
C TYR A 33 -28.79 -1.93 -29.19
N ASN A 34 -28.93 -0.63 -29.55
CA ASN A 34 -29.36 0.48 -28.65
C ASN A 34 -29.35 1.88 -29.31
N ILE A 35 -30.13 2.83 -28.74
CA ILE A 35 -30.70 4.03 -29.42
C ILE A 35 -29.92 5.36 -29.28
N TRP A 36 -28.90 5.52 -28.42
CA TRP A 36 -28.48 6.88 -28.05
C TRP A 36 -27.41 7.55 -28.94
N GLU A 37 -26.62 6.80 -29.71
CA GLU A 37 -25.53 7.36 -30.53
C GLU A 37 -25.91 7.58 -32.01
N LYS A 38 -27.17 7.34 -32.37
CA LYS A 38 -27.63 7.28 -33.76
C LYS A 38 -27.65 8.65 -34.46
N GLU A 39 -28.07 9.71 -33.77
CA GLU A 39 -28.27 11.02 -34.41
C GLU A 39 -27.01 11.86 -34.47
N LEU A 40 -26.11 11.73 -33.48
CA LEU A 40 -24.86 12.48 -33.43
C LEU A 40 -23.89 11.99 -34.52
N LEU A 41 -23.73 10.67 -34.63
CA LEU A 41 -22.80 10.05 -35.59
C LEU A 41 -23.27 10.20 -37.04
N ILE A 42 -24.57 10.08 -37.30
CA ILE A 42 -25.13 10.28 -38.65
C ILE A 42 -25.05 11.76 -39.06
N LYS A 43 -25.19 12.71 -38.12
CA LYS A 43 -24.98 14.14 -38.38
C LYS A 43 -23.53 14.47 -38.70
N GLU A 44 -22.56 13.87 -38.00
CA GLU A 44 -21.13 14.10 -38.24
C GLU A 44 -20.63 13.43 -39.54
N LEU A 45 -21.07 12.19 -39.82
CA LEU A 45 -20.71 11.47 -41.05
C LEU A 45 -21.27 12.13 -42.32
N LYS A 46 -22.41 12.84 -42.23
CA LYS A 46 -22.96 13.61 -43.36
C LYS A 46 -22.21 14.92 -43.64
N ARG A 47 -21.39 15.42 -42.70
CA ARG A 47 -20.74 16.74 -42.80
C ARG A 47 -19.32 16.72 -43.38
N ASN A 48 -18.61 15.58 -43.40
CA ASN A 48 -17.23 15.49 -43.91
C ASN A 48 -16.94 14.10 -44.47
N THR A 49 -17.03 13.92 -45.79
CA THR A 49 -17.33 12.61 -46.39
C THR A 49 -16.15 11.79 -46.91
N SER A 50 -14.91 12.30 -46.95
CA SER A 50 -13.74 11.51 -47.41
C SER A 50 -12.77 11.14 -46.28
N GLU A 51 -12.24 12.11 -45.52
CA GLU A 51 -11.22 11.82 -44.49
C GLU A 51 -11.75 11.09 -43.25
N LEU A 52 -12.97 11.40 -42.79
CA LEU A 52 -13.59 10.69 -41.67
C LEU A 52 -14.00 9.28 -42.06
N LYS A 53 -14.34 9.04 -43.32
CA LYS A 53 -14.77 7.74 -43.83
C LYS A 53 -13.66 6.69 -43.73
N ASP A 54 -12.42 7.06 -44.08
CA ASP A 54 -11.27 6.17 -44.02
C ASP A 54 -10.74 5.94 -42.58
N ARG A 55 -11.03 6.86 -41.65
CA ARG A 55 -10.60 6.77 -40.25
C ARG A 55 -11.63 6.13 -39.33
N VAL A 56 -12.92 6.39 -39.55
CA VAL A 56 -14.02 5.95 -38.68
C VAL A 56 -14.53 4.56 -39.07
N ALA A 57 -14.58 4.21 -40.36
CA ALA A 57 -15.07 2.89 -40.78
C ALA A 57 -14.26 1.72 -40.17
N PRO A 58 -12.91 1.76 -40.11
CA PRO A 58 -12.13 0.72 -39.43
C PRO A 58 -12.38 0.65 -37.92
N LEU A 59 -12.62 1.79 -37.26
CA LEU A 59 -12.92 1.84 -35.83
C LEU A 59 -14.32 1.28 -35.53
N MET A 60 -15.31 1.64 -36.34
CA MET A 60 -16.68 1.12 -36.26
C MET A 60 -16.73 -0.38 -36.52
N PHE A 61 -15.92 -0.86 -37.47
CA PHE A 61 -15.77 -2.28 -37.72
C PHE A 61 -15.16 -3.00 -36.50
N LYS A 62 -14.07 -2.47 -35.91
CA LYS A 62 -13.47 -3.03 -34.69
C LYS A 62 -14.44 -3.02 -33.49
N PHE A 63 -15.22 -1.95 -33.33
CA PHE A 63 -16.23 -1.85 -32.28
C PHE A 63 -17.34 -2.90 -32.48
N SER A 64 -17.82 -3.06 -33.71
CA SER A 64 -18.80 -4.08 -34.09
C SER A 64 -18.28 -5.50 -33.86
N GLN A 65 -17.00 -5.75 -34.16
CA GLN A 65 -16.33 -7.02 -33.82
C GLN A 65 -16.30 -7.26 -32.29
N LEU A 66 -15.91 -6.25 -31.50
CA LEU A 66 -15.83 -6.38 -30.05
C LEU A 66 -17.20 -6.62 -29.41
N HIS A 67 -18.23 -5.91 -29.89
CA HIS A 67 -19.61 -6.10 -29.45
C HIS A 67 -20.14 -7.49 -29.82
N CYS A 68 -19.90 -7.94 -31.06
CA CYS A 68 -20.26 -9.27 -31.51
C CYS A 68 -19.61 -10.35 -30.65
N LYS A 69 -18.31 -10.22 -30.32
CA LYS A 69 -17.60 -11.13 -29.41
C LYS A 69 -18.24 -11.22 -28.03
N LYS A 70 -18.58 -10.07 -27.43
CA LYS A 70 -19.26 -10.03 -26.11
C LYS A 70 -20.62 -10.72 -26.16
N GLN A 71 -21.41 -10.45 -27.19
CA GLN A 71 -22.73 -11.06 -27.35
C GLN A 71 -22.64 -12.57 -27.56
N VAL A 72 -21.71 -13.04 -28.40
CA VAL A 72 -21.49 -14.47 -28.64
C VAL A 72 -21.07 -15.18 -27.35
N ALA A 73 -20.19 -14.59 -26.54
CA ALA A 73 -19.80 -15.14 -25.25
C ALA A 73 -20.98 -15.25 -24.27
N GLN A 74 -21.84 -14.22 -24.22
CA GLN A 74 -23.05 -14.24 -23.39
C GLN A 74 -24.05 -15.32 -23.86
N ASP A 75 -24.24 -15.46 -25.16
CA ASP A 75 -25.15 -16.44 -25.76
C ASP A 75 -24.65 -17.88 -25.51
N ILE A 76 -23.34 -18.12 -25.60
CA ILE A 76 -22.71 -19.41 -25.23
C ILE A 76 -23.00 -19.75 -23.77
N LYS A 77 -22.80 -18.79 -22.86
CA LYS A 77 -23.08 -18.97 -21.44
C LYS A 77 -24.52 -19.38 -21.16
N VAL A 78 -25.49 -18.78 -21.87
CA VAL A 78 -26.91 -19.16 -21.75
C VAL A 78 -27.14 -20.61 -22.18
N ILE A 79 -26.54 -21.07 -23.28
CA ILE A 79 -26.65 -22.47 -23.72
C ILE A 79 -26.07 -23.41 -22.67
N GLU A 80 -24.93 -23.06 -22.06
CA GLU A 80 -24.26 -23.91 -21.07
C GLU A 80 -25.01 -23.96 -19.72
N GLU A 81 -25.54 -22.83 -19.24
CA GLU A 81 -26.25 -22.76 -17.96
C GLU A 81 -27.70 -23.27 -18.03
N GLN A 82 -28.37 -23.02 -19.15
CA GLN A 82 -29.81 -23.29 -19.29
C GLN A 82 -30.08 -24.49 -20.22
N GLY A 83 -29.04 -25.04 -20.85
CA GLY A 83 -29.14 -26.13 -21.82
C GLY A 83 -29.76 -25.73 -23.17
N VAL A 84 -30.14 -24.45 -23.33
CA VAL A 84 -30.82 -23.94 -24.52
C VAL A 84 -30.68 -22.42 -24.66
N LEU A 85 -30.43 -21.96 -25.88
CA LEU A 85 -30.62 -20.56 -26.28
C LEU A 85 -31.74 -20.49 -27.33
N ILE A 86 -32.69 -19.58 -27.12
CA ILE A 86 -33.73 -19.27 -28.11
C ILE A 86 -33.43 -17.88 -28.68
N LYS A 87 -33.13 -17.80 -29.97
CA LYS A 87 -32.79 -16.56 -30.65
C LYS A 87 -33.27 -16.56 -32.09
N ASP A 88 -33.88 -15.47 -32.53
CA ASP A 88 -34.43 -15.30 -33.88
C ASP A 88 -35.31 -16.49 -34.34
N ASN A 89 -36.20 -16.95 -33.44
CA ASN A 89 -37.08 -18.12 -33.63
C ASN A 89 -36.36 -19.46 -33.87
N LYS A 90 -35.05 -19.54 -33.60
CA LYS A 90 -34.27 -20.78 -33.59
C LYS A 90 -33.95 -21.21 -32.16
N GLN A 91 -33.86 -22.51 -31.96
CA GLN A 91 -33.45 -23.11 -30.69
C GLN A 91 -32.08 -23.76 -30.87
N PHE A 92 -31.12 -23.31 -30.06
CA PHE A 92 -29.77 -23.86 -30.02
C PHE A 92 -29.58 -24.63 -28.73
N LYS A 93 -29.48 -25.96 -28.83
CA LYS A 93 -29.28 -26.86 -27.67
C LYS A 93 -27.82 -27.17 -27.39
N THR A 94 -26.93 -26.72 -28.27
CA THR A 94 -25.48 -26.97 -28.18
C THR A 94 -24.74 -25.73 -28.64
N VAL A 95 -23.60 -25.44 -28.01
CA VAL A 95 -22.70 -24.35 -28.40
C VAL A 95 -22.26 -24.50 -29.86
N GLN A 96 -21.92 -25.73 -30.29
CA GLN A 96 -21.49 -25.98 -31.66
C GLN A 96 -22.57 -25.61 -32.69
N GLY A 97 -23.81 -26.06 -32.49
CA GLY A 97 -24.93 -25.72 -33.38
C GLY A 97 -25.22 -24.21 -33.45
N TYR A 98 -24.98 -23.47 -32.38
CA TYR A 98 -25.08 -22.00 -32.39
C TYR A 98 -23.94 -21.35 -33.18
N LEU A 99 -22.70 -21.80 -32.97
CA LEU A 99 -21.53 -21.30 -33.69
C LEU A 99 -21.61 -21.60 -35.20
N ASP A 100 -22.09 -22.77 -35.58
CA ASP A 100 -22.28 -23.15 -36.97
C ASP A 100 -23.31 -22.25 -37.67
N ASP A 101 -24.40 -21.87 -36.98
CA ASP A 101 -25.41 -20.94 -37.52
C ASP A 101 -24.84 -19.53 -37.70
N LEU A 102 -24.07 -19.03 -36.72
CA LEU A 102 -23.39 -17.74 -36.82
C LEU A 102 -22.40 -17.72 -37.99
N MET A 103 -21.62 -18.79 -38.14
CA MET A 103 -20.66 -18.94 -39.24
C MET A 103 -21.37 -19.06 -40.59
N ASN A 104 -22.60 -19.56 -40.63
CA ASN A 104 -23.42 -19.62 -41.84
C ASN A 104 -24.21 -18.35 -42.14
N ASN A 105 -24.37 -17.45 -41.16
CA ASN A 105 -25.02 -16.17 -41.34
C ASN A 105 -24.11 -15.18 -42.10
N LYS A 106 -24.46 -14.89 -43.36
CA LYS A 106 -23.71 -13.98 -44.24
C LYS A 106 -23.57 -12.55 -43.69
N GLU A 107 -24.50 -12.11 -42.85
CA GLU A 107 -24.47 -10.78 -42.24
C GLU A 107 -23.48 -10.72 -41.07
N ILE A 108 -23.42 -11.76 -40.23
CA ILE A 108 -22.59 -11.78 -39.02
C ILE A 108 -21.17 -12.29 -39.32
N ARG A 109 -21.03 -13.20 -40.29
CA ARG A 109 -19.77 -13.84 -40.72
C ARG A 109 -18.59 -12.86 -40.86
N PRO A 110 -18.70 -11.66 -41.44
CA PRO A 110 -17.56 -10.73 -41.57
C PRO A 110 -17.02 -10.23 -40.22
N TYR A 111 -17.85 -10.12 -39.19
CA TYR A 111 -17.45 -9.60 -37.87
C TYR A 111 -16.91 -10.71 -36.94
N ILE A 112 -17.17 -11.97 -37.28
CA ILE A 112 -16.66 -13.14 -36.55
C ILE A 112 -15.50 -13.85 -37.29
N ARG A 113 -15.34 -13.64 -38.61
CA ARG A 113 -14.21 -14.18 -39.39
C ARG A 113 -12.88 -13.67 -38.84
N GLY A 114 -11.96 -14.60 -38.53
CA GLY A 114 -10.68 -14.28 -37.89
C GLY A 114 -10.77 -14.11 -36.37
N THR A 115 -11.96 -14.26 -35.78
CA THR A 115 -12.10 -14.55 -34.35
C THR A 115 -11.84 -16.04 -34.17
N ASP A 116 -10.91 -16.38 -33.30
CA ASP A 116 -10.60 -17.77 -32.95
C ASP A 116 -11.75 -18.37 -32.15
N LEU A 117 -12.83 -18.74 -32.84
CA LEU A 117 -14.05 -19.31 -32.23
C LEU A 117 -13.75 -20.68 -31.59
N ASP A 118 -12.91 -21.48 -32.24
CA ASP A 118 -12.31 -22.70 -31.69
C ASP A 118 -11.47 -22.41 -30.45
N GLY A 119 -10.72 -21.31 -30.46
CA GLY A 119 -10.03 -20.78 -29.30
C GLY A 119 -10.97 -20.29 -28.21
N MET A 120 -12.18 -19.83 -28.51
CA MET A 120 -13.16 -19.43 -27.48
C MET A 120 -13.77 -20.64 -26.77
N THR A 121 -14.10 -21.73 -27.48
CA THR A 121 -14.52 -23.01 -26.88
C THR A 121 -13.37 -23.72 -26.16
N ARG A 122 -12.17 -23.77 -26.76
CA ARG A 122 -10.97 -24.34 -26.10
C ARG A 122 -10.47 -23.47 -24.94
N ASN A 123 -10.66 -22.16 -25.00
CA ASN A 123 -10.36 -21.28 -23.88
C ASN A 123 -11.32 -21.51 -22.73
N HIS A 124 -12.56 -21.96 -22.90
CA HIS A 124 -13.46 -22.22 -21.75
C HIS A 124 -13.04 -23.48 -20.95
N GLU A 125 -12.79 -24.60 -21.64
CA GLU A 125 -12.30 -25.84 -20.98
C GLU A 125 -10.86 -25.70 -20.44
N ASN A 126 -9.99 -24.95 -21.16
CA ASN A 126 -8.68 -24.59 -20.64
C ASN A 126 -8.73 -23.42 -19.65
N HIS A 127 -9.82 -22.62 -19.59
CA HIS A 127 -10.02 -21.57 -18.59
C HIS A 127 -10.37 -22.18 -17.24
N GLY A 128 -11.14 -23.26 -17.18
CA GLY A 128 -11.32 -24.00 -15.92
C GLY A 128 -9.98 -24.49 -15.35
N LYS A 129 -9.11 -25.04 -16.20
CA LYS A 129 -7.73 -25.44 -15.83
C LYS A 129 -6.83 -24.25 -15.51
N TYR A 130 -6.94 -23.16 -16.26
CA TYR A 130 -6.20 -21.92 -16.07
C TYR A 130 -6.61 -21.20 -14.78
N ILE A 131 -7.90 -21.04 -14.50
CA ILE A 131 -8.42 -20.50 -13.24
C ILE A 131 -7.96 -21.37 -12.09
N LYS A 132 -8.04 -22.70 -12.20
CA LYS A 132 -7.52 -23.61 -11.17
C LYS A 132 -6.01 -23.44 -10.95
N SER A 133 -5.25 -23.30 -12.03
CA SER A 133 -3.80 -23.01 -12.00
C SER A 133 -3.49 -21.65 -11.38
N VAL A 134 -4.24 -20.61 -11.73
CA VAL A 134 -4.10 -19.24 -11.22
C VAL A 134 -4.54 -19.14 -9.75
N PHE A 135 -5.62 -19.82 -9.36
CA PHE A 135 -6.02 -19.97 -7.96
C PHE A 135 -4.94 -20.66 -7.15
N THR A 136 -4.31 -21.70 -7.70
CA THR A 136 -3.18 -22.37 -7.05
C THR A 136 -1.96 -21.44 -6.97
N LYS A 137 -1.65 -20.72 -8.05
CA LYS A 137 -0.53 -19.77 -8.14
C LYS A 137 -0.66 -18.59 -7.17
N TYR A 138 -1.89 -18.11 -6.94
CA TYR A 138 -2.18 -16.97 -6.06
C TYR A 138 -2.94 -17.36 -4.79
N GLN A 139 -2.88 -18.65 -4.43
CA GLN A 139 -3.62 -19.21 -3.29
C GLN A 139 -3.37 -18.40 -2.01
N ASN A 140 -2.11 -18.04 -1.74
CA ASN A 140 -1.74 -17.25 -0.56
C ASN A 140 -2.47 -15.89 -0.49
N LYS A 141 -2.67 -15.20 -1.62
CA LYS A 141 -3.40 -13.92 -1.65
C LYS A 141 -4.88 -14.13 -1.37
N ILE A 142 -5.47 -15.15 -1.98
CA ILE A 142 -6.88 -15.49 -1.83
C ILE A 142 -7.16 -15.92 -0.38
N GLU A 143 -6.32 -16.77 0.20
CA GLU A 143 -6.39 -17.15 1.61
C GLU A 143 -6.25 -15.93 2.52
N THR A 144 -5.38 -14.98 2.19
CA THR A 144 -5.24 -13.74 2.96
C THR A 144 -6.51 -12.87 2.87
N ILE A 145 -7.11 -12.73 1.70
CA ILE A 145 -8.40 -12.03 1.52
C ILE A 145 -9.47 -12.66 2.43
N VAL A 146 -9.59 -13.99 2.40
CA VAL A 146 -10.60 -14.72 3.19
C VAL A 146 -10.32 -14.59 4.70
N LYS A 147 -9.06 -14.61 5.12
CA LYS A 147 -8.69 -14.40 6.54
C LYS A 147 -9.05 -13.00 7.01
N LEU A 148 -8.76 -11.98 6.20
CA LEU A 148 -9.05 -10.58 6.54
C LEU A 148 -10.55 -10.25 6.44
N GLN A 149 -11.26 -10.94 5.55
CA GLN A 149 -12.70 -10.77 5.33
C GLN A 149 -13.38 -12.16 5.23
N PRO A 150 -13.78 -12.77 6.37
CA PRO A 150 -14.36 -14.11 6.39
C PRO A 150 -15.67 -14.27 5.61
N LYS A 151 -16.37 -13.17 5.35
CA LYS A 151 -17.61 -13.11 4.56
C LYS A 151 -17.36 -12.78 3.07
N TYR A 152 -16.11 -12.83 2.62
CA TYR A 152 -15.76 -12.51 1.24
C TYR A 152 -16.31 -13.57 0.27
N ASP A 153 -16.98 -13.12 -0.79
CA ASP A 153 -17.56 -14.00 -1.79
C ASP A 153 -16.49 -14.48 -2.78
N ILE A 154 -15.92 -15.66 -2.49
CA ILE A 154 -14.89 -16.28 -3.32
C ILE A 154 -15.45 -16.67 -4.68
N GLU A 155 -16.72 -17.07 -4.77
CA GLU A 155 -17.32 -17.49 -6.04
C GLU A 155 -17.51 -16.28 -6.96
N GLN A 156 -17.93 -15.14 -6.42
CA GLN A 156 -17.96 -13.90 -7.20
C GLN A 156 -16.55 -13.49 -7.68
N LEU A 157 -15.51 -13.67 -6.87
CA LEU A 157 -14.13 -13.39 -7.30
C LEU A 157 -13.69 -14.35 -8.42
N LYS A 158 -14.01 -15.66 -8.30
CA LYS A 158 -13.76 -16.64 -9.37
C LYS A 158 -14.44 -16.20 -10.66
N ASP A 159 -15.71 -15.80 -10.59
CA ASP A 159 -16.48 -15.36 -11.76
C ASP A 159 -15.89 -14.13 -12.43
N LYS A 160 -15.45 -13.13 -11.65
CA LYS A 160 -14.73 -11.97 -12.18
C LYS A 160 -13.41 -12.36 -12.85
N MET A 161 -12.66 -13.30 -12.25
CA MET A 161 -11.38 -13.77 -12.82
C MET A 161 -11.56 -14.53 -14.14
N LYS A 162 -12.72 -15.17 -14.40
CA LYS A 162 -12.96 -15.86 -15.68
C LYS A 162 -13.04 -14.92 -16.87
N LEU A 163 -13.31 -13.64 -16.62
CA LEU A 163 -13.53 -12.62 -17.65
C LEU A 163 -12.26 -11.84 -17.99
N GLU A 164 -11.16 -12.09 -17.28
CA GLU A 164 -9.92 -11.31 -17.34
C GLU A 164 -8.76 -12.14 -17.91
N ASP A 165 -7.82 -11.46 -18.59
CA ASP A 165 -6.54 -12.07 -18.97
C ASP A 165 -5.59 -12.18 -17.75
N GLU A 166 -4.40 -12.80 -17.90
CA GLU A 166 -3.48 -12.99 -16.77
C GLU A 166 -3.11 -11.70 -16.06
N LYS A 167 -2.94 -10.62 -16.83
CA LYS A 167 -2.56 -9.32 -16.28
C LYS A 167 -3.74 -8.67 -15.56
N GLY A 168 -4.95 -8.79 -16.12
CA GLY A 168 -6.21 -8.38 -15.51
C GLY A 168 -6.47 -9.11 -14.20
N VAL A 169 -6.27 -10.43 -14.16
CA VAL A 169 -6.40 -11.23 -12.94
C VAL A 169 -5.40 -10.82 -11.86
N ILE A 170 -4.13 -10.58 -12.22
CA ILE A 170 -3.13 -10.09 -11.26
C ILE A 170 -3.55 -8.75 -10.65
N ASN A 171 -4.07 -7.84 -11.48
CA ASN A 171 -4.53 -6.53 -11.04
C ASN A 171 -5.77 -6.64 -10.15
N LEU A 172 -6.76 -7.44 -10.55
CA LEU A 172 -7.98 -7.70 -9.79
C LEU A 172 -7.66 -8.26 -8.41
N LEU A 173 -6.85 -9.34 -8.36
CA LEU A 173 -6.42 -9.93 -7.09
C LEU A 173 -5.62 -8.94 -6.26
N GLY A 174 -4.77 -8.12 -6.87
CA GLY A 174 -4.06 -7.05 -6.19
C GLY A 174 -4.99 -6.03 -5.54
N SER A 175 -6.03 -5.57 -6.26
CA SER A 175 -7.01 -4.62 -5.75
C SER A 175 -7.88 -5.19 -4.64
N GLU A 176 -8.37 -6.41 -4.80
CA GLU A 176 -9.22 -7.08 -3.79
C GLU A 176 -8.42 -7.40 -2.53
N TRP A 177 -7.14 -7.76 -2.68
CA TRP A 177 -6.22 -7.98 -1.55
C TRP A 177 -5.94 -6.70 -0.75
N LEU A 178 -5.71 -5.57 -1.45
CA LEU A 178 -5.57 -4.27 -0.81
C LEU A 178 -6.86 -3.82 -0.13
N LYS A 179 -8.00 -4.02 -0.78
CA LYS A 179 -9.30 -3.65 -0.25
C LYS A 179 -9.60 -4.43 1.04
N ALA A 180 -9.46 -5.75 1.03
CA ALA A 180 -9.68 -6.57 2.21
C ALA A 180 -8.76 -6.15 3.38
N PHE A 181 -7.48 -5.84 3.09
CA PHE A 181 -6.57 -5.33 4.10
C PHE A 181 -6.98 -3.96 4.64
N LYS A 182 -7.34 -3.01 3.77
CA LYS A 182 -7.84 -1.67 4.15
C LYS A 182 -9.09 -1.77 5.03
N ASP A 183 -10.07 -2.55 4.60
CA ASP A 183 -11.34 -2.72 5.31
C ASP A 183 -11.11 -3.32 6.70
N TYR A 184 -10.14 -4.23 6.83
CA TYR A 184 -9.74 -4.82 8.11
C TYR A 184 -9.02 -3.83 9.03
N VAL A 185 -8.04 -3.07 8.52
CA VAL A 185 -7.17 -2.23 9.38
C VAL A 185 -7.71 -0.84 9.67
N THR A 186 -8.49 -0.26 8.75
CA THR A 186 -8.96 1.14 8.84
C THR A 186 -9.82 1.37 10.08
N PRO A 187 -10.82 0.54 10.41
CA PRO A 187 -11.65 0.75 11.60
C PRO A 187 -10.82 0.77 12.89
N ARG A 188 -9.81 -0.11 12.98
CA ARG A 188 -8.94 -0.18 14.16
C ARG A 188 -8.01 1.03 14.27
N ARG A 189 -7.47 1.52 13.15
CA ARG A 189 -6.68 2.77 13.12
C ARG A 189 -7.50 3.97 13.54
N VAL A 190 -8.72 4.11 13.00
CA VAL A 190 -9.64 5.21 13.36
C VAL A 190 -9.95 5.18 14.85
N LEU A 191 -10.19 4.00 15.42
CA LEU A 191 -10.43 3.85 16.86
C LEU A 191 -9.21 4.26 17.69
N ILE A 192 -8.00 3.82 17.34
CA ILE A 192 -6.76 4.18 18.06
C ILE A 192 -6.51 5.70 18.02
N ASN A 193 -6.74 6.33 16.87
CA ASN A 193 -6.58 7.78 16.72
C ASN A 193 -7.61 8.54 17.57
N LYS A 194 -8.86 8.12 17.55
CA LYS A 194 -9.91 8.69 18.38
C LYS A 194 -9.59 8.56 19.87
N GLU A 195 -9.22 7.36 20.33
CA GLU A 195 -8.82 7.13 21.73
C GLU A 195 -7.62 8.02 22.12
N ARG A 196 -6.70 8.30 21.18
CA ARG A 196 -5.54 9.18 21.39
C ARG A 196 -5.93 10.63 21.55
N GLU A 197 -6.81 11.14 20.70
CA GLU A 197 -7.34 12.50 20.80
C GLU A 197 -8.06 12.71 22.15
N GLU A 198 -8.80 11.71 22.61
CA GLU A 198 -9.59 11.74 23.84
C GLU A 198 -8.77 11.52 25.13
N ALA A 199 -7.51 11.08 25.02
CA ALA A 199 -6.66 10.80 26.19
C ALA A 199 -6.42 12.06 27.04
N LYS A 200 -6.43 11.92 28.37
CA LYS A 200 -6.29 13.04 29.32
C LYS A 200 -5.03 12.96 30.15
N SER A 201 -4.34 11.83 30.11
CA SER A 201 -3.12 11.60 30.88
C SER A 201 -1.99 11.02 30.04
N VAL A 202 -0.75 11.24 30.48
CA VAL A 202 0.42 10.71 29.80
C VAL A 202 0.41 9.18 29.80
N ASN A 203 -0.08 8.56 30.88
CA ASN A 203 -0.20 7.11 30.97
C ASN A 203 -1.19 6.54 29.95
N GLU A 204 -2.34 7.18 29.72
CA GLU A 204 -3.28 6.79 28.68
C GLU A 204 -2.64 6.87 27.30
N VAL A 205 -1.95 7.98 26.99
CA VAL A 205 -1.27 8.12 25.69
C VAL A 205 -0.19 7.05 25.51
N LEU A 206 0.61 6.75 26.53
CA LEU A 206 1.63 5.69 26.47
C LEU A 206 1.01 4.30 26.24
N GLN A 207 -0.12 4.00 26.88
CA GLN A 207 -0.86 2.77 26.63
C GLN A 207 -1.38 2.69 25.20
N LEU A 208 -1.84 3.81 24.63
CA LEU A 208 -2.31 3.87 23.24
C LEU A 208 -1.17 3.70 22.23
N LEU A 209 0.00 4.28 22.49
CA LEU A 209 1.20 4.03 21.69
C LEU A 209 1.62 2.55 21.75
N LYS A 210 1.45 1.90 22.91
CA LYS A 210 1.67 0.45 23.03
C LYS A 210 0.65 -0.36 22.24
N LYS A 211 -0.64 -0.04 22.33
CA LYS A 211 -1.70 -0.68 21.52
C LYS A 211 -1.42 -0.53 20.02
N GLU A 212 -1.02 0.66 19.59
CA GLU A 212 -0.63 0.94 18.20
C GLU A 212 0.57 0.10 17.77
N LYS A 213 1.65 0.10 18.56
CA LYS A 213 2.82 -0.74 18.33
C LYS A 213 2.41 -2.20 18.13
N ASP A 214 1.68 -2.76 19.10
CA ASP A 214 1.33 -4.18 19.11
C ASP A 214 0.46 -4.52 17.90
N PHE A 215 -0.52 -3.67 17.57
CA PHE A 215 -1.34 -3.81 16.36
C PHE A 215 -0.49 -3.79 15.07
N CYS A 216 0.41 -2.82 14.92
CA CYS A 216 1.24 -2.70 13.72
C CYS A 216 2.23 -3.88 13.58
N LEU A 217 2.82 -4.34 14.68
CA LEU A 217 3.69 -5.50 14.70
C LEU A 217 2.93 -6.78 14.33
N ASP A 218 1.72 -6.97 14.86
CA ASP A 218 0.87 -8.10 14.51
C ASP A 218 0.49 -8.10 13.03
N MET A 219 0.11 -6.94 12.48
CA MET A 219 -0.19 -6.82 11.05
C MET A 219 1.04 -7.14 10.20
N TYR A 220 2.22 -6.61 10.55
CA TYR A 220 3.44 -6.89 9.80
C TYR A 220 3.86 -8.36 9.91
N LYS A 221 3.69 -8.99 11.08
CA LYS A 221 4.05 -10.40 11.31
C LYS A 221 3.10 -11.36 10.60
N GLN A 222 1.80 -11.12 10.66
CA GLN A 222 0.78 -12.02 10.11
C GLN A 222 0.55 -11.80 8.61
N TYR A 223 0.70 -10.56 8.15
CA TYR A 223 0.31 -10.13 6.80
C TYR A 223 1.41 -9.35 6.09
N LYS A 224 2.68 -9.76 6.25
CA LYS A 224 3.86 -9.06 5.72
C LYS A 224 3.73 -8.65 4.25
N ASP A 225 3.36 -9.58 3.37
CA ASP A 225 3.35 -9.34 1.93
C ASP A 225 2.30 -8.29 1.52
N VAL A 226 1.11 -8.30 2.13
CA VAL A 226 0.08 -7.29 1.84
C VAL A 226 0.43 -5.95 2.47
N VAL A 227 1.10 -5.92 3.63
CA VAL A 227 1.59 -4.68 4.24
C VAL A 227 2.64 -4.01 3.34
N GLU A 228 3.59 -4.78 2.81
CA GLU A 228 4.59 -4.26 1.86
C GLU A 228 3.95 -3.81 0.54
N TYR A 229 2.95 -4.54 0.05
CA TYR A 229 2.21 -4.18 -1.15
C TYR A 229 1.36 -2.90 -0.95
N TYR A 230 0.64 -2.79 0.17
CA TYR A 230 -0.12 -1.62 0.60
C TYR A 230 0.77 -0.39 0.67
N SER A 231 1.93 -0.51 1.32
CA SER A 231 2.87 0.59 1.44
C SER A 231 3.40 1.09 0.09
N LYS A 232 3.69 0.19 -0.86
CA LYS A 232 4.14 0.58 -2.20
C LYS A 232 3.04 1.20 -3.05
N LYS A 233 1.80 0.72 -2.92
CA LYS A 233 0.67 1.14 -3.78
C LYS A 233 -0.03 2.40 -3.28
N GLU A 234 -0.17 2.54 -1.97
CA GLU A 234 -0.88 3.66 -1.34
C GLU A 234 0.08 4.75 -0.85
N GLN A 235 1.39 4.52 -0.94
CA GLN A 235 2.43 5.39 -0.37
C GLN A 235 2.26 5.61 1.15
N ASP A 236 1.54 4.71 1.82
CA ASP A 236 1.32 4.73 3.26
C ASP A 236 2.26 3.72 3.94
N HIS A 237 3.37 4.24 4.48
CA HIS A 237 4.40 3.45 5.14
C HIS A 237 4.10 3.15 6.63
N TYR A 238 2.92 3.52 7.15
CA TYR A 238 2.61 3.50 8.57
C TYR A 238 2.98 2.20 9.30
N PHE A 239 2.49 1.05 8.83
CA PHE A 239 2.77 -0.25 9.46
C PHE A 239 4.26 -0.63 9.39
N LEU A 240 4.90 -0.39 8.23
CA LEU A 240 6.33 -0.69 8.04
C LEU A 240 7.20 0.18 8.93
N THR A 241 6.93 1.49 8.99
CA THR A 241 7.70 2.44 9.79
C THR A 241 7.63 2.10 11.27
N ILE A 242 6.43 1.83 11.80
CA ILE A 242 6.26 1.47 13.22
C ILE A 242 6.91 0.12 13.53
N ALA A 243 6.72 -0.89 12.66
CA ALA A 243 7.32 -2.20 12.85
C ALA A 243 8.86 -2.14 12.83
N ASN A 244 9.44 -1.41 11.87
CA ASN A 244 10.89 -1.25 11.77
C ASN A 244 11.46 -0.46 12.95
N LEU A 245 10.80 0.64 13.35
CA LEU A 245 11.21 1.44 14.51
C LEU A 245 11.32 0.59 15.77
N HIS A 246 10.32 -0.27 16.05
CA HIS A 246 10.33 -1.12 17.23
C HIS A 246 11.19 -2.37 17.10
N LYS A 247 11.56 -2.76 15.87
CA LYS A 247 12.59 -3.78 15.64
C LYS A 247 13.98 -3.24 15.95
N GLU A 248 14.27 -2.01 15.55
CA GLU A 248 15.55 -1.33 15.81
C GLU A 248 15.68 -0.84 17.26
N GLN A 249 14.56 -0.42 17.86
CA GLN A 249 14.48 0.15 19.21
C GLN A 249 13.37 -0.55 20.02
N PRO A 250 13.59 -1.80 20.47
CA PRO A 250 12.56 -2.59 21.16
C PRO A 250 12.11 -1.95 22.48
N GLU A 251 13.01 -1.24 23.16
CA GLU A 251 12.78 -0.55 24.43
C GLU A 251 12.32 0.91 24.26
N LEU A 252 11.93 1.34 23.05
CA LEU A 252 11.58 2.74 22.78
C LEU A 252 10.50 3.27 23.73
N LEU A 253 9.38 2.55 23.90
CA LEU A 253 8.27 3.01 24.74
C LEU A 253 8.60 2.98 26.23
N SER A 254 9.37 1.99 26.69
CA SER A 254 9.82 1.94 28.09
C SER A 254 10.81 3.06 28.41
N ASN A 255 11.72 3.36 27.48
CA ASN A 255 12.64 4.50 27.60
C ASN A 255 11.88 5.83 27.56
N LEU A 256 10.92 5.98 26.65
CA LEU A 256 10.07 7.17 26.59
C LEU A 256 9.30 7.39 27.89
N ALA A 257 8.67 6.35 28.45
CA ALA A 257 7.95 6.42 29.72
C ALA A 257 8.87 6.85 30.87
N ARG A 258 10.08 6.28 30.94
CA ARG A 258 11.10 6.69 31.92
C ARG A 258 11.48 8.16 31.76
N ASP A 259 11.77 8.58 30.54
CA ASP A 259 12.26 9.94 30.27
C ASP A 259 11.17 10.99 30.54
N ILE A 260 9.91 10.70 30.23
CA ILE A 260 8.73 11.50 30.64
C ILE A 260 8.68 11.67 32.16
N ASN A 261 8.74 10.57 32.90
CA ASN A 261 8.67 10.60 34.36
C ASN A 261 9.82 11.42 34.95
N ASN A 262 11.01 11.30 34.36
CA ASN A 262 12.19 12.03 34.79
C ASN A 262 12.13 13.51 34.43
N VAL A 263 11.54 13.91 33.30
CA VAL A 263 11.29 15.34 32.99
C VAL A 263 10.43 16.00 34.06
N SER A 264 9.34 15.33 34.47
CA SER A 264 8.46 15.81 35.55
C SER A 264 9.22 15.86 36.89
N ARG A 265 9.93 14.78 37.24
CA ARG A 265 10.68 14.69 38.51
C ARG A 265 11.80 15.73 38.64
N PHE A 266 12.56 15.93 37.59
CA PHE A 266 13.66 16.91 37.54
C PHE A 266 13.16 18.35 37.38
N LYS A 267 11.85 18.55 37.22
CA LYS A 267 11.23 19.86 36.95
C LYS A 267 11.95 20.58 35.82
N ILE A 268 12.26 19.87 34.73
CA ILE A 268 12.98 20.43 33.58
C ILE A 268 12.03 21.38 32.84
N GLY A 269 11.96 22.63 33.29
CA GLY A 269 11.34 23.73 32.58
C GLY A 269 12.12 24.08 31.32
N GLY A 270 11.43 24.53 30.27
CA GLY A 270 12.09 25.17 29.13
C GLY A 270 12.59 24.26 28.01
N ILE A 271 12.26 22.97 27.96
CA ILE A 271 12.36 22.22 26.68
C ILE A 271 11.36 22.82 25.66
N TYR A 272 10.31 23.47 26.17
CA TYR A 272 9.20 23.98 25.40
C TYR A 272 8.95 25.43 25.78
N THR A 273 9.58 26.35 25.03
CA THR A 273 9.29 27.78 24.95
C THR A 273 9.14 28.52 26.28
N GLY A 274 10.25 29.00 26.87
CA GLY A 274 10.30 30.21 27.73
C GLY A 274 9.53 30.23 29.06
N ASP A 275 8.51 29.40 29.22
CA ASP A 275 7.57 29.36 30.33
C ASP A 275 7.70 28.00 31.01
N SER A 276 7.62 28.00 32.33
CA SER A 276 7.60 26.81 33.15
C SER A 276 6.57 25.80 32.61
N ILE A 277 6.98 24.55 32.41
CA ILE A 277 6.04 23.44 32.17
C ILE A 277 5.35 23.23 33.51
N GLU A 278 4.24 23.93 33.73
CA GLU A 278 3.46 23.86 34.96
C GLU A 278 2.32 22.85 34.91
N THR A 279 2.02 22.20 33.78
CA THR A 279 0.94 21.21 33.71
C THR A 279 1.26 20.00 32.85
N ASP A 280 0.91 18.80 33.36
CA ASP A 280 0.94 17.53 32.64
C ASP A 280 0.18 17.59 31.31
N ASP A 281 -0.82 18.48 31.19
CA ASP A 281 -1.65 18.68 30.00
C ASP A 281 -0.84 19.07 28.75
N LYS A 282 0.15 19.97 28.87
CA LYS A 282 1.00 20.36 27.72
C LYS A 282 1.87 19.20 27.23
N LEU A 283 2.26 18.30 28.14
CA LEU A 283 3.03 17.12 27.80
C LEU A 283 2.14 16.08 27.12
N VAL A 284 0.91 15.90 27.60
CA VAL A 284 -0.12 15.05 26.97
C VAL A 284 -0.35 15.46 25.53
N GLU A 285 -0.68 16.73 25.27
CA GLU A 285 -0.96 17.23 23.91
C GLU A 285 0.23 17.02 22.96
N LYS A 286 1.45 17.25 23.44
CA LYS A 286 2.64 17.02 22.63
C LYS A 286 2.85 15.55 22.26
N ILE A 287 2.57 14.63 23.19
CA ILE A 287 2.70 13.19 22.90
C ILE A 287 1.59 12.76 21.92
N LYS A 288 0.37 13.30 22.04
CA LYS A 288 -0.74 13.03 21.10
C LYS A 288 -0.38 13.44 19.67
N ASP A 289 0.16 14.63 19.50
CA ASP A 289 0.48 15.22 18.19
C ASP A 289 1.74 14.62 17.54
N THR A 290 2.49 13.82 18.28
CA THR A 290 3.73 13.25 17.78
C THR A 290 3.47 12.13 16.78
N THR A 291 3.72 12.42 15.50
CA THR A 291 3.78 11.42 14.42
C THR A 291 5.09 10.63 14.40
N GLN A 292 6.12 11.11 15.13
CA GLN A 292 7.46 10.51 15.17
C GLN A 292 7.92 10.25 16.61
N VAL A 293 7.39 9.20 17.23
CA VAL A 293 7.67 8.82 18.64
C VAL A 293 9.17 8.73 18.93
N GLY A 294 9.96 8.23 17.97
CA GLY A 294 11.41 8.15 18.09
C GLY A 294 12.10 9.51 18.26
N MET A 295 11.62 10.55 17.57
CA MET A 295 12.16 11.91 17.72
C MET A 295 11.83 12.49 19.10
N LEU A 296 10.60 12.31 19.57
CA LEU A 296 10.18 12.78 20.89
C LEU A 296 11.00 12.10 22.00
N ALA A 297 11.16 10.78 21.94
CA ALA A 297 11.98 10.04 22.90
C ALA A 297 13.42 10.57 22.93
N LYS A 298 14.02 10.83 21.76
CA LYS A 298 15.37 11.41 21.66
C LYS A 298 15.47 12.82 22.26
N GLN A 299 14.45 13.66 22.07
CA GLN A 299 14.42 15.01 22.64
C GLN A 299 14.34 14.97 24.16
N LEU A 300 13.43 14.15 24.71
CA LEU A 300 13.26 14.01 26.16
C LEU A 300 14.51 13.41 26.81
N TYR A 301 15.08 12.36 26.21
CA TYR A 301 16.36 11.78 26.65
C TYR A 301 17.47 12.83 26.74
N LYS A 302 17.64 13.65 25.69
CA LYS A 302 18.67 14.69 25.64
C LYS A 302 18.45 15.76 26.71
N ALA A 303 17.19 16.13 26.96
CA ALA A 303 16.89 17.11 28.00
C ALA A 303 17.21 16.58 29.40
N CYS A 304 16.79 15.34 29.71
CA CYS A 304 17.19 14.68 30.95
C CYS A 304 18.71 14.57 31.07
N GLN A 305 19.40 14.18 30.00
CA GLN A 305 20.85 14.10 29.98
C GLN A 305 21.53 15.45 30.22
N ALA A 306 21.06 16.52 29.59
CA ALA A 306 21.60 17.86 29.81
C ALA A 306 21.39 18.33 31.25
N HIS A 307 20.22 18.06 31.84
CA HIS A 307 19.94 18.38 33.24
C HIS A 307 20.89 17.64 34.17
N VAL A 308 21.00 16.31 34.03
CA VAL A 308 21.85 15.47 34.88
C VAL A 308 23.32 15.91 34.78
N LEU A 309 23.81 16.19 33.56
CA LEU A 309 25.19 16.68 33.37
C LEU A 309 25.42 18.05 34.01
N LYS A 310 24.42 18.94 33.98
CA LYS A 310 24.49 20.25 34.65
C LYS A 310 24.53 20.08 36.17
N GLU A 311 23.74 19.16 36.72
CA GLU A 311 23.67 18.87 38.16
C GLU A 311 25.02 18.41 38.71
N ILE A 312 25.69 17.47 38.03
CA ILE A 312 26.96 16.92 38.49
C ILE A 312 28.20 17.75 38.11
N SER A 313 28.03 18.79 37.28
CA SER A 313 29.16 19.59 36.77
C SER A 313 29.99 20.25 37.88
N PRO A 314 29.39 20.85 38.93
CA PRO A 314 30.15 21.43 40.04
C PRO A 314 31.02 20.41 40.76
N GLU A 315 30.51 19.21 41.00
CA GLU A 315 31.21 18.13 41.69
C GLU A 315 32.39 17.60 40.87
N ILE A 316 32.21 17.49 39.55
CA ILE A 316 33.31 17.17 38.62
C ILE A 316 34.39 18.26 38.63
N LYS A 317 34.00 19.54 38.69
CA LYS A 317 34.96 20.65 38.80
C LYS A 317 35.73 20.59 40.13
N GLU A 318 35.04 20.31 41.22
CA GLU A 318 35.64 20.17 42.55
C GLU A 318 36.66 19.03 42.59
N LEU A 319 36.32 17.86 42.03
CA LEU A 319 37.25 16.74 41.87
C LEU A 319 38.51 17.11 41.09
N ASN A 320 38.36 17.86 39.99
CA ASN A 320 39.52 18.30 39.19
C ASN A 320 40.41 19.29 39.95
N SER A 321 39.86 20.07 40.90
CA SER A 321 40.62 21.09 41.66
C SER A 321 41.19 20.56 42.97
N HIS A 322 40.49 19.65 43.66
CA HIS A 322 40.81 19.22 45.03
C HIS A 322 41.03 17.71 45.17
N ALA A 323 40.95 16.94 44.07
CA ALA A 323 41.02 15.47 44.02
C ALA A 323 39.89 14.71 44.73
N VAL A 324 39.09 15.40 45.56
CA VAL A 324 37.95 14.83 46.30
C VAL A 324 36.73 15.75 46.21
N VAL A 325 35.54 15.19 46.40
CA VAL A 325 34.27 15.92 46.54
C VAL A 325 33.51 15.43 47.76
N LYS A 326 32.85 16.34 48.47
CA LYS A 326 31.97 16.00 49.60
C LYS A 326 30.51 16.06 49.18
N ILE A 327 29.80 14.96 49.38
CA ILE A 327 28.36 14.87 49.12
C ILE A 327 27.70 14.31 50.36
N ASN A 328 26.85 15.13 50.98
CA ASN A 328 26.34 14.91 52.33
C ASN A 328 27.52 14.73 53.32
N ASP A 329 27.56 13.61 54.05
CA ASP A 329 28.59 13.30 55.03
C ASP A 329 29.75 12.45 54.49
N ASN A 330 29.72 12.10 53.20
CA ASN A 330 30.72 11.22 52.58
C ASN A 330 31.70 12.03 51.73
N THR A 331 32.97 11.63 51.77
CA THR A 331 34.03 12.16 50.91
C THR A 331 34.36 11.10 49.86
N TYR A 332 34.37 11.50 48.59
CA TYR A 332 34.65 10.60 47.47
C TYR A 332 35.87 11.09 46.71
N ASP A 333 36.74 10.17 46.30
CA ASP A 333 37.71 10.43 45.23
C ASP A 333 37.04 10.33 43.84
N GLU A 334 37.80 10.58 42.76
CA GLU A 334 37.25 10.55 41.40
C GLU A 334 36.56 9.20 41.08
N ILE A 335 37.14 8.08 41.50
CA ILE A 335 36.67 6.75 41.11
C ILE A 335 35.40 6.40 41.86
N ASP A 336 35.41 6.58 43.18
CA ASP A 336 34.28 6.24 44.04
C ASP A 336 33.10 7.17 43.78
N TYR A 337 33.35 8.45 43.47
CA TYR A 337 32.31 9.39 43.07
C TYR A 337 31.63 8.97 41.74
N LEU A 338 32.44 8.65 40.72
CA LEU A 338 31.91 8.23 39.43
C LEU A 338 31.12 6.90 39.54
N LYS A 339 31.59 5.95 40.35
CA LYS A 339 30.84 4.72 40.68
C LYS A 339 29.55 5.04 41.41
N TYR A 340 29.57 5.92 42.41
CA TYR A 340 28.40 6.36 43.16
C TYR A 340 27.31 6.91 42.23
N ARG A 341 27.65 7.86 41.34
CA ARG A 341 26.70 8.44 40.37
C ARG A 341 26.23 7.43 39.31
N MET A 342 27.08 6.51 38.88
CA MET A 342 26.74 5.46 37.91
C MET A 342 25.92 4.32 38.50
N ASN A 343 25.85 4.20 39.83
CA ASN A 343 24.97 3.27 40.53
C ASN A 343 23.59 3.87 40.85
N ASP A 344 23.43 5.18 40.70
CA ASP A 344 22.14 5.84 40.86
C ASP A 344 21.20 5.44 39.71
N LYS A 345 20.09 4.76 40.06
CA LYS A 345 19.10 4.25 39.10
C LYS A 345 18.47 5.35 38.23
N LEU A 346 18.41 6.59 38.72
CA LEU A 346 17.83 7.73 38.03
C LEU A 346 18.85 8.39 37.09
N LEU A 347 20.11 8.53 37.53
CA LEU A 347 21.13 9.28 36.79
C LEU A 347 21.90 8.41 35.80
N ALA A 348 22.18 7.14 36.16
CA ALA A 348 23.02 6.24 35.38
C ALA A 348 22.63 6.11 33.90
N PRO A 349 21.33 6.00 33.53
CA PRO A 349 20.91 5.93 32.11
C PRO A 349 21.36 7.13 31.28
N TYR A 350 21.52 8.30 31.91
CA TYR A 350 21.89 9.54 31.25
C TYR A 350 23.40 9.79 31.23
N LEU A 351 24.15 9.15 32.13
CA LEU A 351 25.60 9.30 32.26
C LEU A 351 26.41 8.31 31.42
N LYS A 352 25.88 7.11 31.19
CA LYS A 352 26.60 5.97 30.56
C LYS A 352 27.34 6.31 29.25
N ASN A 353 26.73 7.11 28.38
CA ASN A 353 27.27 7.44 27.05
C ASN A 353 27.97 8.81 26.99
N THR A 354 28.17 9.46 28.12
CA THR A 354 28.79 10.78 28.20
C THR A 354 30.30 10.66 28.47
N THR A 355 31.01 11.80 28.49
CA THR A 355 32.41 11.86 28.93
C THR A 355 32.61 11.28 30.33
N VAL A 356 31.63 11.46 31.23
CA VAL A 356 31.65 10.93 32.60
C VAL A 356 31.64 9.39 32.59
N GLY A 357 30.72 8.78 31.85
CA GLY A 357 30.65 7.31 31.72
C GLY A 357 31.88 6.71 31.02
N LYS A 358 32.40 7.39 29.99
CA LYS A 358 33.65 6.99 29.32
C LYS A 358 34.86 7.06 30.25
N ARG A 359 34.96 8.10 31.07
CA ARG A 359 36.04 8.27 32.05
C ARG A 359 36.07 7.13 33.08
N LEU A 360 34.91 6.77 33.63
CA LEU A 360 34.83 5.63 34.56
C LEU A 360 35.25 4.32 33.88
N THR A 361 34.80 4.09 32.64
CA THR A 361 35.17 2.88 31.87
C THR A 361 36.68 2.79 31.66
N GLU A 362 37.32 3.91 31.32
CA GLU A 362 38.77 4.00 31.12
C GLU A 362 39.53 3.75 32.43
N ILE A 363 39.11 4.37 33.54
CA ILE A 363 39.71 4.16 34.86
C ILE A 363 39.65 2.69 35.27
N CYS A 364 38.47 2.05 35.14
CA CYS A 364 38.31 0.63 35.48
C CYS A 364 39.24 -0.26 34.63
N ARG A 365 39.41 0.04 33.34
CA ARG A 365 40.33 -0.69 32.46
C ARG A 365 41.79 -0.52 32.89
N GLN A 366 42.19 0.68 33.29
CA GLN A 366 43.55 0.95 33.78
C GLN A 366 43.84 0.19 35.08
N GLN A 367 42.88 0.13 36.00
CA GLN A 367 42.99 -0.64 37.24
C GLN A 367 43.14 -2.15 36.96
N GLN A 368 42.35 -2.70 36.05
CA GLN A 368 42.46 -4.11 35.66
C GLN A 368 43.83 -4.44 35.05
N HIS A 369 44.39 -3.57 34.21
CA HIS A 369 45.73 -3.76 33.67
C HIS A 369 46.81 -3.69 34.76
N LEU A 370 46.70 -2.77 35.72
CA LEU A 370 47.62 -2.65 36.84
C LEU A 370 47.56 -3.87 37.78
N GLU A 371 46.37 -4.42 38.01
CA GLU A 371 46.18 -5.64 38.80
C GLU A 371 46.79 -6.86 38.10
N GLN A 372 46.62 -6.99 36.78
CA GLN A 372 47.24 -8.05 35.99
C GLN A 372 48.77 -7.95 35.99
N GLN A 373 49.32 -6.73 35.93
CA GLN A 373 50.78 -6.50 36.02
C GLN A 373 51.36 -6.80 37.40
N LYS A 374 50.57 -6.71 38.47
CA LYS A 374 51.00 -7.07 39.84
C LYS A 374 50.93 -8.58 40.12
N GLN A 375 50.27 -9.34 39.26
CA GLN A 375 50.12 -10.80 39.36
C GLN A 375 51.14 -11.57 38.49
N LEU A 376 51.88 -10.87 37.63
CA LEU A 376 53.05 -11.35 36.89
C LEU A 376 54.32 -10.97 37.66
#